data_AF-A0A6C0LXU0-F1
#
_entry.id   AF-A0A6C0LXU0-F1
#
_cell.length_a   1.000
_cell.length_b   1.000
_cell.length_c   1.000
_cell.angle_alpha   90.00
_cell.angle_beta   90.00
_cell.angle_gamma   90.00
#
_symmetry.space_group_name_H-M   'P 1'
#
loop_
_entity.id
_entity.type
_entity.pdbx_description
1 polymer ?
#
loop_
_entity_poly.entity_id
_entity_poly.type
_entity_poly.pdbx_seq_one_letter_code
_entity_poly.pdbx_strand_id
1 'polypeptide(L)'
;MKLDCVLTAVNDNPLYIEFIPIFIKTWNKLYPGVDVKIILISKKIPDEYMLYKDNIILFEPIDNVLTSFTSQLIRLLYPCILNYENGVMITDMDILPMNKTYYTEYIKDIDNSKFIYYRGDICGEDKQLAMCYNVCTPNVWKDIFNIHSVEDIKILIKSISDNNIIREGHGNIGWDIDQRFLYLRVMEWKNNPNDVVFLFDKDTKYCRLSRHDFTMSKINNVIINNMVFLVDGINATKLVDGINATKLVDGINATKLVDGINAAKKDIKNAISEGYFSDYHCYRPMSMYYDINNEIYNLLPD
;
A
#
# COMPACT_ATOMS: atom_id res chain seq x y z
N MET A 1 12.25 4.23 14.80
CA MET A 1 10.83 3.95 15.07
C MET A 1 10.57 2.53 14.65
N LYS A 2 10.11 1.70 15.57
CA LYS A 2 9.65 0.36 15.27
C LYS A 2 8.20 0.41 14.77
N LEU A 3 7.80 -0.50 13.88
CA LEU A 3 6.40 -0.68 13.50
C LEU A 3 5.77 -1.73 14.42
N ASP A 4 4.74 -1.35 15.17
CA ASP A 4 3.99 -2.29 16.04
C ASP A 4 2.65 -2.69 15.42
N CYS A 5 2.01 -1.82 14.64
CA CYS A 5 0.69 -2.05 14.09
C CYS A 5 0.54 -1.49 12.67
N VAL A 6 -0.17 -2.23 11.83
CA VAL A 6 -0.82 -1.69 10.62
C VAL A 6 -2.32 -1.58 10.86
N LEU A 7 -2.90 -0.47 10.42
CA LEU A 7 -4.33 -0.19 10.53
C LEU A 7 -4.93 0.13 9.17
N THR A 8 -6.07 -0.48 8.87
CA THR A 8 -6.92 -0.09 7.74
C THR A 8 -8.38 -0.05 8.16
N ALA A 9 -9.28 0.33 7.25
CA ALA A 9 -10.71 0.37 7.50
C ALA A 9 -11.51 0.03 6.24
N VAL A 10 -12.69 -0.54 6.44
CA VAL A 10 -13.60 -0.94 5.37
C VAL A 10 -15.05 -0.93 5.85
N ASN A 11 -16.00 -0.75 4.93
CA ASN A 11 -17.42 -0.98 5.17
C ASN A 11 -17.85 -2.33 4.60
N ASP A 12 -19.15 -2.53 4.41
CA ASP A 12 -19.75 -3.75 3.83
C ASP A 12 -19.67 -3.82 2.30
N ASN A 13 -18.93 -2.93 1.63
CA ASN A 13 -18.77 -2.95 0.19
C ASN A 13 -17.93 -4.16 -0.26
N PRO A 14 -18.49 -5.09 -1.07
CA PRO A 14 -17.78 -6.26 -1.60
C PRO A 14 -16.50 -5.92 -2.37
N LEU A 15 -16.41 -4.71 -2.94
CA LEU A 15 -15.21 -4.25 -3.63
C LEU A 15 -13.98 -4.18 -2.71
N TYR A 16 -14.17 -4.13 -1.39
CA TYR A 16 -13.09 -3.96 -0.42
C TYR A 16 -13.15 -4.97 0.76
N ILE A 17 -14.32 -5.32 1.28
CA ILE A 17 -14.42 -6.18 2.48
C ILE A 17 -13.87 -7.59 2.23
N GLU A 18 -13.98 -8.08 0.99
CA GLU A 18 -13.50 -9.40 0.59
C GLU A 18 -11.96 -9.55 0.70
N PHE A 19 -11.22 -8.44 0.85
CA PHE A 19 -9.76 -8.48 1.03
C PHE A 19 -9.31 -8.79 2.46
N ILE A 20 -10.20 -8.73 3.48
CA ILE A 20 -9.86 -8.99 4.89
C ILE A 20 -8.96 -10.23 5.05
N PRO A 21 -9.29 -11.40 4.47
CA PRO A 21 -8.48 -12.60 4.62
C PRO A 21 -7.05 -12.46 4.08
N ILE A 22 -6.89 -11.96 2.85
CA ILE A 22 -5.57 -11.86 2.20
C ILE A 22 -4.75 -10.74 2.80
N PHE A 23 -5.38 -9.64 3.24
CA PHE A 23 -4.73 -8.55 3.94
C PHE A 23 -4.03 -9.04 5.21
N ILE A 24 -4.77 -9.73 6.09
CA ILE A 24 -4.22 -10.28 7.34
C ILE A 24 -3.12 -11.31 7.05
N LYS A 25 -3.37 -12.25 6.12
CA LYS A 25 -2.39 -13.29 5.77
C LYS A 25 -1.07 -12.69 5.27
N THR A 26 -1.15 -11.68 4.40
CA THR A 26 0.03 -11.09 3.76
C THR A 26 0.89 -10.32 4.78
N TRP A 27 0.25 -9.51 5.63
CA TRP A 27 0.93 -8.81 6.71
C TRP A 27 1.56 -9.79 7.71
N ASN A 28 0.85 -10.83 8.14
CA ASN A 28 1.40 -11.83 9.06
C ASN A 28 2.56 -12.63 8.45
N LYS A 29 2.53 -12.90 7.14
CA LYS A 29 3.61 -13.61 6.44
C LYS A 29 4.90 -12.77 6.38
N LEU A 30 4.79 -11.50 6.00
CA LEU A 30 5.96 -10.64 5.79
C LEU A 30 6.44 -9.93 7.06
N TYR A 31 5.52 -9.63 7.97
CA TYR A 31 5.74 -8.88 9.20
C TYR A 31 5.08 -9.56 10.41
N PRO A 32 5.51 -10.77 10.82
CA PRO A 32 4.86 -11.55 11.88
C PRO A 32 4.86 -10.88 13.27
N GLY A 33 5.67 -9.83 13.47
CA GLY A 33 5.71 -9.04 14.70
C GLY A 33 4.87 -7.77 14.68
N VAL A 34 4.13 -7.51 13.59
CA VAL A 34 3.26 -6.33 13.43
C VAL A 34 1.81 -6.77 13.56
N ASP A 35 1.07 -6.17 14.49
CA ASP A 35 -0.37 -6.44 14.64
C ASP A 35 -1.15 -5.83 13.48
N VAL A 36 -2.22 -6.51 13.07
CA VAL A 36 -3.09 -6.11 11.97
C VAL A 36 -4.45 -5.75 12.54
N LYS A 37 -4.83 -4.47 12.43
CA LYS A 37 -6.15 -3.97 12.84
C LYS A 37 -6.96 -3.47 11.65
N ILE A 38 -8.21 -3.90 11.59
CA ILE A 38 -9.18 -3.54 10.56
C ILE A 38 -10.39 -2.94 11.25
N ILE A 39 -10.65 -1.65 10.99
CA ILE A 39 -11.87 -1.01 11.47
C ILE A 39 -12.99 -1.32 10.49
N LEU A 40 -13.97 -2.12 10.92
CA LEU A 40 -15.12 -2.50 10.10
C LEU A 40 -16.31 -1.61 10.43
N ILE A 41 -16.76 -0.81 9.46
CA ILE A 41 -17.94 0.05 9.58
C ILE A 41 -19.21 -0.80 9.44
N SER A 42 -19.63 -1.40 10.54
CA SER A 42 -20.78 -2.31 10.61
C SER A 42 -21.27 -2.46 12.04
N LYS A 43 -22.52 -2.92 12.21
CA LYS A 43 -23.10 -3.29 13.51
C LYS A 43 -22.65 -4.68 13.98
N LYS A 44 -22.18 -5.53 13.07
CA LYS A 44 -21.71 -6.89 13.37
C LYS A 44 -20.63 -7.33 12.38
N ILE A 45 -19.77 -8.25 12.81
CA ILE A 45 -18.84 -8.93 11.92
C ILE A 45 -19.66 -9.95 11.11
N PRO A 46 -19.59 -9.94 9.76
CA PRO A 46 -20.22 -10.99 8.95
C PRO A 46 -19.64 -12.37 9.28
N ASP A 47 -20.48 -13.40 9.23
CA ASP A 47 -20.12 -14.76 9.67
C ASP A 47 -18.87 -15.31 8.96
N GLU A 48 -18.71 -14.99 7.67
CA GLU A 48 -17.55 -15.36 6.84
C GLU A 48 -16.21 -14.76 7.33
N TYR A 49 -16.23 -13.69 8.13
CA TYR A 49 -15.03 -13.05 8.68
C TYR A 49 -14.85 -13.32 10.18
N MET A 50 -15.68 -14.16 10.81
CA MET A 50 -15.60 -14.44 12.25
C MET A 50 -14.28 -15.09 12.67
N LEU A 51 -13.60 -15.80 11.76
CA LEU A 51 -12.25 -16.32 12.00
C LEU A 51 -11.21 -15.21 12.26
N TYR A 52 -11.46 -14.00 11.75
CA TYR A 52 -10.57 -12.85 11.82
C TYR A 52 -11.01 -11.82 12.88
N LYS A 53 -11.93 -12.18 13.77
CA LYS A 53 -12.53 -11.24 14.75
C LYS A 53 -11.51 -10.53 15.62
N ASP A 54 -10.37 -11.14 15.93
CA ASP A 54 -9.33 -10.55 16.81
C ASP A 54 -8.51 -9.46 16.07
N ASN A 55 -8.58 -9.44 14.74
CA ASN A 55 -8.05 -8.38 13.89
C ASN A 55 -9.10 -7.29 13.59
N ILE A 56 -10.38 -7.55 13.84
CA ILE A 56 -11.48 -6.66 13.44
C ILE A 56 -12.01 -5.89 14.65
N ILE A 57 -12.08 -4.58 14.50
CA ILE A 57 -12.72 -3.68 15.45
C ILE A 57 -13.99 -3.15 14.81
N LEU A 58 -15.14 -3.39 15.43
CA LEU A 58 -16.40 -2.85 14.96
C LEU A 58 -16.51 -1.35 15.27
N PHE A 59 -16.93 -0.60 14.27
CA PHE A 59 -17.34 0.79 14.42
C PHE A 59 -18.72 0.95 13.81
N GLU A 60 -19.70 1.30 14.62
CA GLU A 60 -21.07 1.42 14.13
C GLU A 60 -21.20 2.58 13.12
N PRO A 61 -21.98 2.42 12.04
CA PRO A 61 -22.29 3.51 11.12
C PRO A 61 -22.82 4.74 11.85
N ILE A 62 -22.35 5.93 11.44
CA ILE A 62 -22.82 7.21 11.97
C ILE A 62 -24.07 7.64 11.20
N ASP A 63 -25.11 8.05 11.91
CA ASP A 63 -26.36 8.49 11.29
C ASP A 63 -26.14 9.63 10.29
N ASN A 64 -26.68 9.46 9.08
CA ASN A 64 -26.59 10.40 7.96
C ASN A 64 -25.16 10.69 7.46
N VAL A 65 -24.21 9.78 7.71
CA VAL A 65 -22.85 9.85 7.14
C VAL A 65 -22.59 8.61 6.28
N LEU A 66 -22.01 8.79 5.09
CA LEU A 66 -21.65 7.68 4.22
C LEU A 66 -20.62 6.77 4.91
N THR A 67 -20.86 5.45 4.88
CA THR A 67 -19.94 4.47 5.49
C THR A 67 -18.62 4.36 4.72
N SER A 68 -18.66 4.60 3.41
CA SER A 68 -17.47 4.72 2.56
C SER A 68 -16.59 5.90 2.99
N PHE A 69 -17.19 7.06 3.23
CA PHE A 69 -16.49 8.24 3.77
C PHE A 69 -15.97 8.02 5.20
N THR A 70 -16.78 7.38 6.05
CA THR A 70 -16.37 7.00 7.41
C THR A 70 -15.12 6.11 7.36
N SER A 71 -15.10 5.11 6.46
CA SER A 71 -13.96 4.20 6.28
C SER A 71 -12.69 4.94 5.82
N GLN A 72 -12.84 5.98 4.98
CA GLN A 72 -11.71 6.80 4.54
C GLN A 72 -11.06 7.54 5.72
N LEU A 73 -11.84 8.35 6.44
CA LEU A 73 -11.35 9.23 7.51
C LEU A 73 -10.92 8.47 8.77
N ILE A 74 -11.65 7.43 9.17
CA ILE A 74 -11.41 6.77 10.46
C ILE A 74 -10.00 6.20 10.60
N ARG A 75 -9.33 5.90 9.47
CA ARG A 75 -7.94 5.45 9.46
C ARG A 75 -6.99 6.48 10.07
N LEU A 76 -7.27 7.78 9.89
CA LEU A 76 -6.49 8.86 10.50
C LEU A 76 -6.71 8.94 12.02
N LEU A 77 -7.93 8.62 12.46
CA LEU A 77 -8.41 9.00 13.79
C LEU A 77 -8.31 7.85 14.79
N TYR A 78 -8.58 6.61 14.36
CA TYR A 78 -8.54 5.45 15.24
C TYR A 78 -7.16 5.17 15.85
N PRO A 79 -6.02 5.42 15.16
CA PRO A 79 -4.70 5.31 15.78
C PRO A 79 -4.53 6.12 17.06
N CYS A 80 -5.24 7.24 17.24
CA CYS A 80 -5.16 8.11 18.41
C CYS A 80 -5.58 7.42 19.73
N ILE A 81 -6.41 6.38 19.63
CA ILE A 81 -6.99 5.68 20.79
C ILE A 81 -6.47 4.25 20.95
N LEU A 82 -5.50 3.85 20.12
CA LEU A 82 -4.79 2.58 20.28
C LEU A 82 -3.70 2.70 21.34
N ASN A 83 -3.36 1.58 21.96
CA ASN A 83 -2.38 1.50 23.04
C ASN A 83 -1.10 0.78 22.58
N TYR A 84 -0.45 1.32 21.55
CA TYR A 84 0.87 0.88 21.09
C TYR A 84 1.96 1.86 21.53
N GLU A 85 3.16 1.34 21.78
CA GLU A 85 4.33 2.16 22.15
C GLU A 85 4.99 2.78 20.92
N ASN A 86 5.08 2.02 19.82
CA ASN A 86 5.75 2.46 18.60
C ASN A 86 4.76 2.79 17.48
N GLY A 87 5.21 2.72 16.23
CA GLY A 87 4.47 3.20 15.07
C GLY A 87 3.19 2.40 14.80
N VAL A 88 2.11 3.14 14.55
CA VAL A 88 0.89 2.66 13.89
C VAL A 88 0.89 3.24 12.48
N MET A 89 1.02 2.37 11.48
CA MET A 89 0.95 2.75 10.08
C MET A 89 -0.48 2.58 9.56
N ILE A 90 -0.96 3.55 8.79
CA ILE A 90 -2.26 3.46 8.12
C ILE A 90 -2.09 3.00 6.67
N THR A 91 -3.02 2.19 6.15
CA THR A 91 -2.99 1.73 4.77
C THR A 91 -4.36 1.53 4.13
N ASP A 92 -4.39 1.37 2.81
CA ASP A 92 -5.58 0.98 2.03
C ASP A 92 -5.77 -0.54 2.09
N MET A 93 -7.02 -1.00 2.14
CA MET A 93 -7.35 -2.43 2.23
C MET A 93 -6.88 -3.25 1.01
N ASP A 94 -6.82 -2.63 -0.17
CA ASP A 94 -6.36 -3.25 -1.41
C ASP A 94 -4.85 -3.04 -1.70
N ILE A 95 -4.08 -2.59 -0.70
CA ILE A 95 -2.62 -2.46 -0.77
C ILE A 95 -1.96 -3.47 0.17
N LEU A 96 -1.18 -4.41 -0.39
CA LEU A 96 -0.51 -5.47 0.36
C LEU A 96 1.01 -5.26 0.36
N PRO A 97 1.73 -5.52 1.47
CA PRO A 97 3.19 -5.52 1.45
C PRO A 97 3.71 -6.62 0.53
N MET A 98 4.86 -6.37 -0.11
CA MET A 98 5.49 -7.30 -1.05
C MET A 98 6.92 -7.71 -0.66
N ASN A 99 7.49 -7.09 0.38
CA ASN A 99 8.76 -7.49 0.98
C ASN A 99 8.75 -7.21 2.49
N LYS A 100 9.85 -7.61 3.16
CA LYS A 100 9.98 -7.53 4.62
C LYS A 100 10.70 -6.27 5.13
N THR A 101 11.14 -5.39 4.23
CA THR A 101 12.08 -4.32 4.59
C THR A 101 11.50 -2.92 4.39
N TYR A 102 10.64 -2.72 3.39
CA TYR A 102 10.19 -1.39 2.98
C TYR A 102 9.53 -0.61 4.13
N TYR A 103 8.64 -1.25 4.90
CA TYR A 103 7.90 -0.57 5.98
C TYR A 103 8.62 -0.51 7.34
N THR A 104 9.86 -1.00 7.44
CA THR A 104 10.56 -1.09 8.74
C THR A 104 11.99 -0.57 8.69
N GLU A 105 12.76 -0.92 7.65
CA GLU A 105 14.19 -0.60 7.60
C GLU A 105 14.44 0.90 7.45
N TYR A 106 13.60 1.61 6.71
CA TYR A 106 13.76 3.04 6.45
C TYR A 106 13.28 3.94 7.59
N ILE A 107 12.62 3.37 8.61
CA ILE A 107 12.11 4.12 9.76
C ILE A 107 12.78 3.76 11.08
N LYS A 108 13.58 2.69 11.12
CA LYS A 108 14.12 2.13 12.38
C LYS A 108 14.93 3.14 13.21
N ASP A 109 15.66 4.04 12.55
CA ASP A 109 16.51 5.04 13.20
C ASP A 109 15.82 6.40 13.44
N ILE A 110 14.55 6.54 13.05
CA ILE A 110 13.76 7.77 13.23
C ILE A 110 13.13 7.80 14.63
N ASP A 111 13.17 8.92 15.34
CA ASP A 111 12.60 9.03 16.69
C ASP A 111 11.07 8.86 16.73
N ASN A 112 10.54 8.34 17.85
CA ASN A 112 9.11 8.07 18.04
C ASN A 112 8.25 9.36 18.16
N SER A 113 8.86 10.53 18.32
CA SER A 113 8.17 11.84 18.29
C SER A 113 7.84 12.33 16.88
N LYS A 114 8.24 11.61 15.82
CA LYS A 114 8.13 12.07 14.44
C LYS A 114 6.88 11.53 13.75
N PHE A 115 6.39 12.31 12.79
CA PHE A 115 5.45 11.83 11.77
C PHE A 115 6.24 11.46 10.51
N ILE A 116 6.02 10.27 9.96
CA ILE A 116 6.76 9.78 8.79
C ILE A 116 5.78 9.55 7.64
N TYR A 117 6.09 10.12 6.47
CA TYR A 117 5.39 9.89 5.22
C TYR A 117 6.32 9.21 4.20
N TYR A 118 5.96 8.02 3.73
CA TYR A 118 6.83 7.19 2.89
C TYR A 118 6.97 7.66 1.43
N ARG A 119 6.08 8.54 0.96
CA ARG A 119 5.94 8.89 -0.47
C ARG A 119 6.11 10.39 -0.71
N GLY A 120 7.22 10.95 -0.23
CA GLY A 120 7.52 12.38 -0.27
C GLY A 120 7.52 13.02 -1.66
N ASP A 121 7.69 12.22 -2.71
CA ASP A 121 7.60 12.66 -4.11
C ASP A 121 6.16 12.77 -4.64
N ILE A 122 5.16 12.35 -3.86
CA ILE A 122 3.78 12.17 -4.30
C ILE A 122 2.84 13.08 -3.51
N CYS A 123 1.86 13.67 -4.20
CA CYS A 123 0.78 14.50 -3.65
C CYS A 123 1.22 15.85 -3.03
N GLY A 124 2.53 16.14 -2.96
CA GLY A 124 3.05 17.35 -2.34
C GLY A 124 2.57 18.66 -3.01
N GLU A 125 2.48 18.70 -4.34
CA GLU A 125 2.03 19.88 -5.09
C GLU A 125 0.54 20.19 -4.86
N ASP A 126 -0.26 19.15 -4.56
CA ASP A 126 -1.70 19.24 -4.35
C ASP A 126 -2.10 19.47 -2.89
N LYS A 127 -1.13 19.70 -2.00
CA LYS A 127 -1.34 19.82 -0.54
C LYS A 127 -2.10 18.61 0.02
N GLN A 128 -1.64 17.42 -0.36
CA GLN A 128 -2.21 16.14 0.03
C GLN A 128 -1.10 15.22 0.55
N LEU A 129 -1.44 14.33 1.48
CA LEU A 129 -0.60 13.18 1.83
C LEU A 129 -1.37 11.92 1.44
N ALA A 130 -0.74 11.05 0.66
CA ALA A 130 -1.37 9.80 0.25
C ALA A 130 -1.69 8.95 1.48
N MET A 131 -2.92 8.43 1.57
CA MET A 131 -3.43 7.76 2.78
C MET A 131 -2.62 6.53 3.19
N CYS A 132 -2.02 5.80 2.25
CA CYS A 132 -1.53 4.44 2.51
C CYS A 132 -0.16 4.35 3.23
N TYR A 133 0.44 5.50 3.53
CA TYR A 133 1.90 5.62 3.64
C TYR A 133 2.34 6.50 4.81
N ASN A 134 1.55 6.52 5.88
CA ASN A 134 1.79 7.39 7.02
C ASN A 134 1.95 6.55 8.28
N VAL A 135 3.00 6.82 9.05
CA VAL A 135 3.26 6.14 10.32
C VAL A 135 3.73 7.14 11.37
N CYS A 136 3.16 7.03 12.55
CA CYS A 136 3.66 7.66 13.77
C CYS A 136 3.11 6.92 14.99
N THR A 137 3.53 7.30 16.20
CA THR A 137 3.02 6.70 17.43
C THR A 137 1.58 7.15 17.71
N PRO A 138 0.78 6.38 18.49
CA PRO A 138 -0.54 6.82 18.93
C PRO A 138 -0.57 8.20 19.59
N ASN A 139 0.51 8.56 20.32
CA ASN A 139 0.64 9.88 20.93
C ASN A 139 0.77 10.99 19.88
N VAL A 140 1.59 10.79 18.84
CA VAL A 140 1.71 11.77 17.75
C VAL A 140 0.39 11.87 16.96
N TRP A 141 -0.27 10.74 16.67
CA TRP A 141 -1.62 10.74 16.07
C TRP A 141 -2.59 11.58 16.93
N LYS A 142 -2.60 11.34 18.25
CA LYS A 142 -3.44 12.09 19.19
C LYS A 142 -3.11 13.58 19.23
N ASP A 143 -1.84 13.96 19.18
CA ASP A 143 -1.43 15.37 19.16
C ASP A 143 -1.88 16.08 17.86
N ILE A 144 -1.83 15.38 16.72
CA ILE A 144 -2.26 15.92 15.42
C ILE A 144 -3.79 16.12 15.37
N PHE A 145 -4.57 15.16 15.87
CA PHE A 145 -6.02 15.14 15.68
C PHE A 145 -6.84 15.53 16.92
N ASN A 146 -6.21 15.58 18.11
CA ASN A 146 -6.83 15.83 19.40
C ASN A 146 -8.03 14.88 19.68
N ILE A 147 -7.84 13.58 19.43
CA ILE A 147 -8.85 12.53 19.63
C ILE A 147 -8.49 11.69 20.85
N HIS A 148 -9.43 11.56 21.79
CA HIS A 148 -9.22 10.83 23.05
C HIS A 148 -10.21 9.66 23.23
N SER A 149 -11.23 9.57 22.40
CA SER A 149 -12.29 8.57 22.50
C SER A 149 -12.92 8.23 21.14
N VAL A 150 -13.67 7.12 21.11
CA VAL A 150 -14.51 6.75 19.95
C VAL A 150 -15.58 7.82 19.66
N GLU A 151 -16.06 8.52 20.69
CA GLU A 151 -17.07 9.57 20.52
C GLU A 151 -16.49 10.80 19.82
N ASP A 152 -15.25 11.20 20.15
CA ASP A 152 -14.56 12.29 19.45
C ASP A 152 -14.41 11.96 17.95
N ILE A 153 -14.12 10.70 17.61
CA ILE A 153 -14.04 10.22 16.22
C ILE A 153 -15.40 10.43 15.52
N LYS A 154 -16.50 10.00 16.15
CA LYS A 154 -17.85 10.15 15.59
C LYS A 154 -18.21 11.62 15.36
N ILE A 155 -17.96 12.47 16.35
CA ILE A 155 -18.23 13.91 16.29
C ILE A 155 -17.42 14.56 15.16
N LEU A 156 -16.13 14.26 15.05
CA LEU A 156 -15.26 14.85 14.03
C LEU A 156 -15.66 14.39 12.62
N ILE A 157 -15.88 13.09 12.40
CA ILE A 157 -16.30 12.56 11.09
C ILE A 157 -17.64 13.19 10.68
N LYS A 158 -18.61 13.25 11.60
CA LYS A 158 -19.90 13.88 11.34
C LYS A 158 -19.75 15.36 10.99
N SER A 159 -18.95 16.10 11.75
CA SER A 159 -18.69 17.52 11.49
C SER A 159 -18.07 17.73 10.11
N ILE A 160 -17.07 16.94 9.71
CA ILE A 160 -16.47 17.06 8.38
C ILE A 160 -17.50 16.70 7.30
N SER A 161 -18.29 15.65 7.50
CA SER A 161 -19.35 15.25 6.58
C SER A 161 -20.40 16.35 6.39
N ASP A 162 -20.89 16.95 7.48
CA ASP A 162 -21.95 17.97 7.44
C ASP A 162 -21.47 19.28 6.78
N ASN A 163 -20.16 19.55 6.81
CA ASN A 163 -19.55 20.75 6.22
C ASN A 163 -19.01 20.54 4.79
N ASN A 164 -19.19 19.36 4.19
CA ASN A 164 -18.70 19.06 2.84
C ASN A 164 -19.78 18.40 1.99
N ILE A 165 -19.74 18.66 0.68
CA ILE A 165 -20.53 17.89 -0.28
C ILE A 165 -19.74 16.63 -0.62
N ILE A 166 -20.30 15.47 -0.28
CA ILE A 166 -19.67 14.18 -0.54
C ILE A 166 -20.60 13.37 -1.44
N ARG A 167 -20.05 12.89 -2.56
CA ARG A 167 -20.75 11.98 -3.47
C ARG A 167 -20.02 10.65 -3.43
N GLU A 168 -20.78 9.57 -3.26
CA GLU A 168 -20.22 8.24 -3.20
C GLU A 168 -19.53 7.85 -4.53
N GLY A 169 -18.48 7.05 -4.42
CA GLY A 169 -17.75 6.49 -5.55
C GLY A 169 -16.32 7.03 -5.70
N HIS A 170 -15.48 6.22 -6.34
CA HIS A 170 -14.07 6.52 -6.58
C HIS A 170 -13.89 7.80 -7.41
N GLY A 171 -13.05 8.72 -6.95
CA GLY A 171 -12.73 9.97 -7.65
C GLY A 171 -13.88 10.98 -7.74
N ASN A 172 -14.98 10.76 -7.01
CA ASN A 172 -16.12 11.66 -7.01
C ASN A 172 -15.90 12.86 -6.06
N ILE A 173 -16.88 13.75 -5.96
CA ILE A 173 -16.78 14.94 -5.10
C ILE A 173 -16.55 14.53 -3.64
N GLY A 174 -15.49 15.05 -3.04
CA GLY A 174 -15.11 14.76 -1.65
C GLY A 174 -14.18 13.56 -1.47
N TRP A 175 -13.77 12.90 -2.56
CA TRP A 175 -12.94 11.69 -2.52
C TRP A 175 -11.59 11.85 -1.80
N ASP A 176 -10.98 13.03 -1.89
CA ASP A 176 -9.64 13.35 -1.38
C ASP A 176 -9.66 14.17 -0.08
N ILE A 177 -10.83 14.30 0.56
CA ILE A 177 -10.99 15.08 1.79
C ILE A 177 -10.08 14.55 2.89
N ASP A 178 -9.94 13.22 3.04
CA ASP A 178 -9.06 12.59 4.02
C ASP A 178 -7.58 12.96 3.81
N GLN A 179 -7.11 12.93 2.57
CA GLN A 179 -5.73 13.28 2.19
C GLN A 179 -5.40 14.76 2.45
N ARG A 180 -6.32 15.66 2.05
CA ARG A 180 -6.18 17.11 2.29
C ARG A 180 -6.28 17.43 3.78
N PHE A 181 -7.20 16.77 4.48
CA PHE A 181 -7.36 16.94 5.92
C PHE A 181 -6.10 16.48 6.67
N LEU A 182 -5.57 15.29 6.36
CA LEU A 182 -4.32 14.81 6.93
C LEU A 182 -3.17 15.79 6.68
N TYR A 183 -2.98 16.25 5.44
CA TYR A 183 -1.94 17.24 5.12
C TYR A 183 -2.08 18.49 5.99
N LEU A 184 -3.28 19.08 6.05
CA LEU A 184 -3.53 20.29 6.83
C LEU A 184 -3.16 20.07 8.30
N ARG A 185 -3.66 18.99 8.91
CA ARG A 185 -3.46 18.70 10.34
C ARG A 185 -1.99 18.45 10.66
N VAL A 186 -1.26 17.72 9.83
CA VAL A 186 0.19 17.47 10.01
C VAL A 186 0.98 18.77 9.85
N MET A 187 0.64 19.61 8.86
CA MET A 187 1.32 20.88 8.64
C MET A 187 1.02 21.93 9.70
N GLU A 188 -0.15 21.87 10.36
CA GLU A 188 -0.49 22.70 11.53
C GLU A 188 0.20 22.20 12.81
N TRP A 189 0.32 20.89 12.98
CA TRP A 189 0.96 20.28 14.15
C TRP A 189 2.48 20.49 14.19
N LYS A 190 3.15 20.49 13.03
CA LYS A 190 4.61 20.63 12.99
C LYS A 190 5.06 21.94 13.64
N ASN A 191 5.89 21.84 14.67
CA ASN A 191 6.48 23.02 15.33
C ASN A 191 7.88 23.30 14.79
N ASN A 192 8.58 22.25 14.37
CA ASN A 192 9.89 22.30 13.74
C ASN A 192 9.85 21.61 12.38
N PRO A 193 10.69 22.03 11.41
CA PRO A 193 10.78 21.37 10.10
C PRO A 193 11.07 19.86 10.19
N ASN A 194 11.77 19.43 11.24
CA ASN A 194 12.17 18.04 11.43
C ASN A 194 11.12 17.19 12.16
N ASP A 195 9.92 17.71 12.45
CA ASP A 195 8.84 16.92 13.08
C ASP A 195 8.14 16.00 12.08
N VAL A 196 8.23 16.35 10.79
CA VAL A 196 7.72 15.57 9.67
C VAL A 196 8.89 15.05 8.85
N VAL A 197 9.02 13.73 8.72
CA VAL A 197 10.04 13.09 7.90
C VAL A 197 9.40 12.59 6.61
N PHE A 198 9.85 13.17 5.50
CA PHE A 198 9.49 12.73 4.16
C PHE A 198 10.53 11.73 3.67
N LEU A 199 10.10 10.52 3.34
CA LEU A 199 10.93 9.54 2.65
C LEU A 199 10.66 9.62 1.15
N PHE A 200 11.70 9.57 0.33
CA PHE A 200 11.59 9.69 -1.12
C PHE A 200 11.71 8.31 -1.78
N ASP A 201 11.02 8.13 -2.90
CA ASP A 201 10.89 6.84 -3.59
C ASP A 201 12.25 6.32 -4.05
N LYS A 202 13.13 7.23 -4.48
CA LYS A 202 14.50 6.92 -4.89
C LYS A 202 15.33 6.33 -3.75
N ASP A 203 15.19 6.87 -2.54
CA ASP A 203 15.98 6.49 -1.38
C ASP A 203 15.44 5.21 -0.72
N THR A 204 14.12 5.07 -0.72
CA THR A 204 13.41 3.89 -0.20
C THR A 204 13.32 2.74 -1.21
N LYS A 205 13.78 2.96 -2.45
CA LYS A 205 13.67 2.04 -3.58
C LYS A 205 12.22 1.58 -3.79
N TYR A 206 11.28 2.50 -3.59
CA TYR A 206 9.87 2.20 -3.72
C TYR A 206 9.56 1.68 -5.12
N CYS A 207 8.90 0.53 -5.20
CA CYS A 207 8.41 -0.05 -6.44
C CYS A 207 7.09 -0.77 -6.19
N ARG A 208 6.00 -0.26 -6.75
CA ARG A 208 4.68 -0.89 -6.66
C ARG A 208 4.48 -1.88 -7.79
N LEU A 209 3.96 -3.05 -7.45
CA LEU A 209 3.29 -3.90 -8.41
C LEU A 209 1.85 -3.38 -8.57
N SER A 210 1.52 -2.69 -9.67
CA SER A 210 0.16 -2.20 -9.89
C SER A 210 -0.66 -3.23 -10.66
N ARG A 211 -1.92 -3.48 -10.26
CA ARG A 211 -2.90 -4.23 -11.07
C ARG A 211 -3.07 -3.71 -12.51
N HIS A 212 -2.61 -2.50 -12.82
CA HIS A 212 -2.66 -1.95 -14.17
C HIS A 212 -1.49 -2.41 -15.06
N ASP A 213 -0.44 -2.99 -14.48
CA ASP A 213 0.82 -3.25 -15.16
C ASP A 213 0.89 -4.67 -15.77
N PHE A 214 0.13 -5.62 -15.22
CA PHE A 214 0.19 -7.03 -15.60
C PHE A 214 -1.18 -7.64 -15.88
N THR A 215 -1.22 -8.95 -16.14
CA THR A 215 -2.43 -9.79 -16.33
C THR A 215 -2.05 -11.21 -15.93
N MET A 216 -3.02 -12.11 -15.68
CA MET A 216 -2.71 -13.53 -15.42
C MET A 216 -1.90 -14.19 -16.55
N SER A 217 -2.21 -13.83 -17.80
CA SER A 217 -1.44 -14.32 -18.95
C SER A 217 0.01 -13.82 -18.93
N LYS A 218 0.31 -12.63 -18.41
CA LYS A 218 1.69 -12.13 -18.24
C LYS A 218 2.40 -12.77 -17.04
N ILE A 219 1.67 -13.15 -15.99
CA ILE A 219 2.23 -13.92 -14.87
C ILE A 219 2.60 -15.34 -15.33
N ASN A 220 1.75 -15.98 -16.14
CA ASN A 220 1.98 -17.33 -16.63
C ASN A 220 2.86 -17.39 -17.89
N ASN A 221 2.87 -16.34 -18.71
CA ASN A 221 3.79 -16.19 -19.85
C ASN A 221 4.84 -15.13 -19.53
N VAL A 222 5.93 -15.57 -18.90
CA VAL A 222 7.22 -14.89 -18.98
C VAL A 222 8.16 -15.68 -19.89
N ILE A 223 7.73 -15.83 -21.14
CA ILE A 223 8.60 -15.81 -22.31
C ILE A 223 7.75 -15.10 -23.37
N ILE A 224 8.35 -14.24 -24.20
CA ILE A 224 7.74 -13.58 -25.38
C ILE A 224 7.03 -12.25 -25.04
N ASN A 225 7.78 -11.13 -25.08
CA ASN A 225 7.39 -9.88 -25.77
C ASN A 225 8.27 -8.66 -25.41
N ASN A 226 9.59 -8.79 -25.43
CA ASN A 226 10.49 -7.63 -25.59
C ASN A 226 11.66 -8.00 -26.52
N MET A 227 11.32 -8.48 -27.72
CA MET A 227 12.26 -8.75 -28.82
C MET A 227 12.13 -7.74 -29.96
N VAL A 228 11.69 -6.51 -29.67
CA VAL A 228 11.67 -5.41 -30.63
C VAL A 228 12.07 -4.16 -29.86
N PHE A 229 12.96 -3.35 -30.43
CA PHE A 229 13.58 -2.15 -29.85
C PHE A 229 14.89 -2.34 -29.08
N LEU A 230 15.83 -3.12 -29.64
CA LEU A 230 17.24 -2.76 -29.52
C LEU A 230 17.93 -2.97 -30.87
N VAL A 231 18.36 -1.85 -31.45
CA VAL A 231 19.21 -1.65 -32.63
C VAL A 231 18.48 -1.65 -33.97
N ASP A 232 18.37 -0.46 -34.58
CA ASP A 232 18.18 -0.31 -36.03
C ASP A 232 19.23 -1.16 -36.74
N GLY A 233 18.77 -2.28 -37.32
CA GLY A 233 19.58 -3.14 -38.18
C GLY A 233 19.78 -4.60 -37.73
N ILE A 234 19.32 -5.03 -36.54
CA ILE A 234 19.43 -6.45 -36.14
C ILE A 234 18.05 -7.06 -35.86
N ASN A 235 17.57 -7.89 -36.79
CA ASN A 235 16.34 -8.64 -36.65
C ASN A 235 16.58 -9.85 -35.73
N ALA A 236 16.23 -9.71 -34.45
CA ALA A 236 16.53 -10.68 -33.38
C ALA A 236 15.83 -12.04 -33.53
N THR A 237 14.87 -12.18 -34.45
CA THR A 237 14.19 -13.45 -34.76
C THR A 237 15.12 -14.55 -35.25
N LYS A 238 16.35 -14.22 -35.69
CA LYS A 238 17.35 -15.21 -36.12
C LYS A 238 18.30 -15.71 -35.00
N LEU A 239 18.24 -15.16 -33.80
CA LEU A 239 19.16 -15.53 -32.71
C LEU A 239 18.70 -16.74 -31.88
N VAL A 240 17.45 -17.19 -32.07
CA VAL A 240 16.86 -18.25 -31.22
C VAL A 240 17.10 -19.66 -31.80
N ASP A 241 17.46 -19.79 -33.08
CA ASP A 241 17.76 -21.08 -33.69
C ASP A 241 19.23 -21.17 -34.12
N GLY A 242 20.08 -21.65 -33.21
CA GLY A 242 21.35 -22.31 -33.57
C GLY A 242 22.47 -21.45 -34.19
N ILE A 243 22.50 -20.13 -34.00
CA ILE A 243 23.66 -19.32 -34.43
C ILE A 243 24.77 -19.39 -33.37
N ASN A 244 25.84 -20.09 -33.72
CA ASN A 244 27.15 -19.98 -33.07
C ASN A 244 27.54 -18.50 -32.98
N ALA A 245 27.75 -17.99 -31.78
CA ALA A 245 28.06 -16.59 -31.46
C ALA A 245 29.47 -16.14 -31.90
N THR A 246 29.91 -16.50 -33.12
CA THR A 246 31.24 -16.18 -33.63
C THR A 246 31.28 -14.96 -34.55
N LYS A 247 30.15 -14.25 -34.75
CA LYS A 247 30.11 -13.00 -35.53
C LYS A 247 29.16 -11.97 -34.91
N LEU A 248 29.52 -11.45 -33.74
CA LEU A 248 29.14 -10.10 -33.36
C LEU A 248 30.31 -9.18 -33.73
N VAL A 249 30.01 -8.00 -34.26
CA VAL A 249 31.00 -7.00 -34.70
C VAL A 249 32.02 -6.74 -33.58
N ASP A 250 33.30 -6.59 -33.93
CA ASP A 250 34.38 -6.28 -33.01
C ASP A 250 33.96 -5.16 -32.04
N GLY A 251 33.89 -5.48 -30.74
CA GLY A 251 33.57 -4.52 -29.68
C GLY A 251 32.31 -4.82 -28.85
N ILE A 252 31.42 -5.71 -29.28
CA ILE A 252 30.25 -6.12 -28.47
C ILE A 252 30.60 -7.37 -27.66
N ASN A 253 30.81 -7.21 -26.35
CA ASN A 253 31.00 -8.33 -25.44
C ASN A 253 29.67 -9.07 -25.25
N ALA A 254 29.52 -10.20 -25.93
CA ALA A 254 28.31 -11.03 -25.92
C ALA A 254 27.88 -11.44 -24.49
N THR A 255 28.83 -11.67 -23.58
CA THR A 255 28.55 -12.01 -22.18
C THR A 255 27.88 -10.85 -21.45
N LYS A 256 28.39 -9.62 -21.62
CA LYS A 256 27.76 -8.41 -21.03
C LYS A 256 26.37 -8.12 -21.59
N LEU A 257 26.13 -8.46 -22.86
CA LEU A 257 24.83 -8.31 -23.49
C LEU A 257 23.83 -9.34 -22.95
N VAL A 258 24.26 -10.60 -22.79
CA VAL A 258 23.46 -11.67 -22.19
C VAL A 258 23.16 -11.37 -20.72
N ASP A 259 24.15 -10.90 -19.95
CA ASP A 259 23.97 -10.47 -18.56
C ASP A 259 23.02 -9.26 -18.47
N GLY A 260 23.11 -8.29 -19.38
CA GLY A 260 22.19 -7.16 -19.47
C GLY A 260 20.76 -7.57 -19.87
N ILE A 261 20.60 -8.54 -20.77
CA ILE A 261 19.31 -9.09 -21.19
C ILE A 261 18.68 -9.93 -20.06
N ASN A 262 19.49 -10.71 -19.34
CA ASN A 262 19.02 -11.50 -18.19
C ASN A 262 18.68 -10.60 -16.99
N ALA A 263 19.47 -9.55 -16.75
CA ALA A 263 19.15 -8.50 -15.77
C ALA A 263 17.88 -7.72 -16.14
N ALA A 264 17.59 -7.54 -17.44
CA ALA A 264 16.35 -6.93 -17.93
C ALA A 264 15.15 -7.90 -17.96
N LYS A 265 15.39 -9.22 -17.90
CA LYS A 265 14.37 -10.29 -17.88
C LYS A 265 14.21 -10.88 -16.48
N LYS A 266 13.90 -10.04 -15.50
CA LYS A 266 13.35 -10.59 -14.27
C LYS A 266 11.92 -11.02 -14.54
N ASP A 267 11.69 -12.34 -14.56
CA ASP A 267 10.35 -12.90 -14.51
C ASP A 267 9.60 -12.24 -13.34
N ILE A 268 8.36 -11.80 -13.56
CA ILE A 268 7.53 -11.19 -12.51
C ILE A 268 7.44 -12.10 -11.28
N LYS A 269 7.41 -13.42 -11.46
CA LYS A 269 7.42 -14.40 -10.37
C LYS A 269 8.71 -14.31 -9.56
N ASN A 270 9.86 -14.26 -10.23
CA ASN A 270 11.17 -14.08 -9.58
C ASN A 270 11.31 -12.69 -8.95
N ALA A 271 10.73 -11.66 -9.55
CA ALA A 271 10.70 -10.31 -8.98
C ALA A 271 9.92 -10.28 -7.66
N ILE A 272 8.76 -10.93 -7.62
CA ILE A 272 7.94 -11.05 -6.41
C ILE A 272 8.68 -11.88 -5.34
N SER A 273 9.19 -13.06 -5.70
CA SER A 273 9.83 -13.96 -4.72
C SER A 273 11.14 -13.43 -4.14
N GLU A 274 11.87 -12.61 -4.91
CA GLU A 274 13.07 -11.92 -4.42
C GLU A 274 12.75 -10.61 -3.68
N GLY A 275 11.48 -10.27 -3.46
CA GLY A 275 11.06 -9.08 -2.71
C GLY A 275 11.38 -7.74 -3.40
N TYR A 276 11.38 -7.72 -4.75
CA TYR A 276 11.69 -6.51 -5.52
C TYR A 276 10.65 -5.40 -5.33
N PHE A 277 9.37 -5.78 -5.22
CA PHE A 277 8.29 -4.82 -5.03
C PHE A 277 8.14 -4.47 -3.55
N SER A 278 7.79 -3.21 -3.28
CA SER A 278 7.47 -2.67 -1.95
C SER A 278 6.04 -3.04 -1.54
N ASP A 279 5.10 -2.82 -2.45
CA ASP A 279 3.69 -3.11 -2.25
C ASP A 279 3.00 -3.60 -3.54
N TYR A 280 1.79 -4.16 -3.37
CA TYR A 280 0.94 -4.63 -4.44
C TYR A 280 -0.43 -3.97 -4.34
N HIS A 281 -0.84 -3.31 -5.43
CA HIS A 281 -2.20 -2.79 -5.59
C HIS A 281 -3.10 -3.85 -6.21
N CYS A 282 -3.96 -4.45 -5.39
CA CYS A 282 -4.74 -5.62 -5.76
C CYS A 282 -5.74 -5.38 -6.89
N TYR A 283 -5.99 -6.39 -7.71
CA TYR A 283 -7.17 -6.43 -8.56
C TYR A 283 -8.44 -6.56 -7.73
N ARG A 284 -9.50 -5.86 -8.13
CA ARG A 284 -10.77 -5.77 -7.41
C ARG A 284 -11.96 -6.06 -8.32
N PRO A 285 -13.05 -6.67 -7.82
CA PRO A 285 -13.23 -7.19 -6.45
C PRO A 285 -12.42 -8.47 -6.21
N MET A 286 -12.14 -8.81 -4.94
CA MET A 286 -11.29 -9.96 -4.59
C MET A 286 -11.88 -11.28 -5.08
N SER A 287 -13.20 -11.46 -5.02
CA SER A 287 -13.91 -12.66 -5.50
C SER A 287 -13.71 -12.93 -6.99
N MET A 288 -13.71 -11.89 -7.83
CA MET A 288 -13.49 -12.01 -9.28
C MET A 288 -12.03 -12.30 -9.64
N TYR A 289 -11.10 -11.78 -8.83
CA TYR A 289 -9.65 -11.85 -9.07
C TYR A 289 -8.94 -12.71 -8.02
N TYR A 290 -9.66 -13.69 -7.47
CA TYR A 290 -9.18 -14.54 -6.40
C TYR A 290 -7.88 -15.24 -6.77
N ASP A 291 -7.83 -15.85 -7.97
CA ASP A 291 -6.67 -16.63 -8.41
C ASP A 291 -5.41 -15.77 -8.58
N ILE A 292 -5.53 -14.59 -9.19
CA ILE A 292 -4.37 -13.70 -9.41
C ILE A 292 -3.84 -13.13 -8.10
N ASN A 293 -4.72 -12.71 -7.20
CA ASN A 293 -4.32 -12.15 -5.91
C ASN A 293 -3.66 -13.22 -5.02
N ASN A 294 -4.21 -14.45 -5.00
CA ASN A 294 -3.60 -15.54 -4.23
C ASN A 294 -2.31 -16.08 -4.86
N GLU A 295 -2.18 -16.11 -6.19
CA GLU A 295 -0.90 -16.46 -6.84
C GLU A 295 0.21 -15.50 -6.43
N ILE A 296 -0.07 -14.19 -6.40
CA ILE A 296 0.90 -13.19 -5.92
C ILE A 296 1.28 -13.44 -4.46
N TYR A 297 0.29 -13.68 -3.59
CA TYR A 297 0.55 -14.04 -2.19
C TYR A 297 1.42 -15.29 -2.04
N ASN A 298 1.17 -16.32 -2.86
CA ASN A 298 1.93 -17.57 -2.83
C ASN A 298 3.38 -17.38 -3.28
N LEU A 299 3.64 -16.41 -4.18
CA LEU A 299 4.97 -16.07 -4.65
C LEU A 299 5.77 -15.21 -3.67
N LEU A 300 5.14 -14.62 -2.65
CA LEU A 300 5.83 -13.81 -1.65
C LEU A 300 6.92 -14.61 -0.92
N PRO A 301 8.04 -13.97 -0.55
CA PRO A 301 9.09 -14.63 0.22
C PRO A 301 8.57 -15.15 1.55
N ASP A 302 9.07 -16.33 1.95
CA ASP A 302 8.82 -16.92 3.26
C ASP A 302 9.49 -16.13 4.38
#